data_AF-A0A417YYD7-F1
#
_entry.id   AF-A0A417YYD7-F1
#
_cell.length_a   1.000
_cell.length_b   1.000
_cell.length_c   1.000
_cell.angle_alpha   90.00
_cell.angle_beta   90.00
_cell.angle_gamma   90.00
#
_symmetry.space_group_name_H-M   'P 1'
#
loop_
_entity.id
_entity.type
_entity.pdbx_description
1 polymer ?
#
loop_
_entity_poly.entity_id
_entity_poly.type
_entity_poly.pdbx_seq_one_letter_code
_entity_poly.pdbx_strand_id
1 'polypeptide(L)'
;MKKFSWVKSEAGVTLVEVLASITILFIIIVSMLPMFVQSTRSNSHSKTIMDATYVAAANMETVYHFVSTEPTIDSAATKLAGPSNLFLPTTKDCAAADKCFEKSDGGHYVFLQLKPSAANPDTVQLKVKVYKDKSKAMKKAQMETFVLRNK
;
A
#
# COMPACT_ATOMS: atom_id res chain seq x y z
N MET A 1 11.69 68.18 -7.44
CA MET A 1 11.61 67.10 -8.43
C MET A 1 12.97 66.95 -9.11
N LYS A 2 13.85 66.06 -8.62
CA LYS A 2 15.17 65.81 -9.23
C LYS A 2 15.01 64.75 -10.32
N LYS A 3 15.12 65.16 -11.58
CA LYS A 3 15.16 64.27 -12.75
C LYS A 3 16.43 63.41 -12.67
N PHE A 4 16.25 62.10 -12.61
CA PHE A 4 17.33 61.12 -12.70
C PHE A 4 17.70 60.98 -14.19
N SER A 5 18.65 61.78 -14.68
CA SER A 5 19.13 61.70 -16.07
C SER A 5 20.44 60.93 -16.14
N TRP A 6 20.40 59.60 -16.08
CA TRP A 6 21.58 58.76 -16.31
C TRP A 6 21.19 57.45 -16.99
N VAL A 7 20.82 57.48 -18.27
CA VAL A 7 21.03 56.33 -19.18
C VAL A 7 21.22 56.86 -20.60
N LYS A 8 22.47 56.90 -21.07
CA LYS A 8 22.84 56.80 -22.50
C LYS A 8 24.09 55.95 -22.62
N SER A 9 24.01 54.72 -22.11
CA SER A 9 25.00 53.67 -22.34
C SER A 9 24.25 52.35 -22.53
N GLU A 10 24.16 51.90 -23.79
CA GLU A 10 23.48 50.66 -24.20
C GLU A 10 24.21 49.40 -23.66
N ALA A 11 25.49 49.52 -23.31
CA ALA A 11 26.29 48.43 -22.77
C ALA A 11 25.94 48.04 -21.32
N GLY A 12 25.41 48.99 -20.52
CA GLY A 12 24.99 48.72 -19.15
C GLY A 12 23.59 48.11 -19.04
N VAL A 13 22.71 48.41 -20.01
CA VAL A 13 21.33 47.92 -20.05
C VAL A 13 21.27 46.44 -20.45
N THR A 14 22.10 46.01 -21.41
CA THR A 14 22.18 44.61 -21.87
C THR A 14 22.66 43.65 -20.77
N LEU A 15 23.61 44.06 -19.92
CA LEU A 15 24.09 43.23 -18.81
C LEU A 15 23.00 43.00 -17.74
N VAL A 16 22.24 44.05 -17.40
CA VAL A 16 21.16 43.98 -16.41
C VAL A 16 20.03 43.10 -16.91
N GLU A 17 19.70 43.15 -18.19
CA GLU A 17 18.66 42.33 -18.81
C GLU A 17 19.04 40.83 -18.82
N VAL A 18 20.30 40.51 -19.11
CA VAL A 18 20.82 39.13 -19.01
C VAL A 18 20.80 38.64 -17.57
N LEU A 19 21.19 39.48 -16.61
CA LEU A 19 21.14 39.15 -15.18
C LEU A 19 19.69 38.91 -14.71
N ALA A 20 18.75 39.76 -15.13
CA ALA A 20 17.32 39.62 -14.84
C ALA A 20 16.76 38.32 -15.45
N SER A 21 17.16 37.98 -16.67
CA SER A 21 16.72 36.76 -17.35
C SER A 21 17.21 35.49 -16.63
N ILE A 22 18.49 35.47 -16.21
CA ILE A 22 19.07 34.34 -15.47
C ILE A 22 18.44 34.21 -14.08
N THR A 23 18.19 35.32 -13.40
CA THR A 23 17.56 35.30 -12.06
C THR A 23 16.12 34.82 -12.12
N ILE A 24 15.33 35.27 -13.10
CA ILE A 24 13.97 34.77 -13.33
C ILE A 24 14.00 33.27 -13.65
N LEU A 25 14.90 32.83 -14.52
CA LEU A 25 15.06 31.41 -14.85
C LEU A 25 15.44 30.58 -13.61
N PHE A 26 16.32 31.10 -12.76
CA PHE A 26 16.72 30.43 -11.53
C PHE A 26 15.56 30.26 -10.55
N ILE A 27 14.74 31.30 -10.37
CA ILE A 27 13.52 31.23 -9.54
C ILE A 27 12.60 30.13 -10.03
N ILE A 28 12.40 30.03 -11.35
CA ILE A 28 11.57 28.99 -11.97
C ILE A 28 12.15 27.60 -11.68
N ILE A 29 13.44 27.37 -11.94
CA ILE A 29 14.08 26.06 -11.75
C ILE A 29 14.01 25.63 -10.27
N VAL A 30 14.37 26.51 -9.35
CA VAL A 30 14.37 26.19 -7.91
C VAL A 30 12.96 25.88 -7.41
N SER A 31 11.94 26.56 -7.94
CA SER A 31 10.54 26.29 -7.57
C SER A 31 10.07 24.88 -7.97
N MET A 32 10.67 24.27 -8.99
CA MET A 32 10.30 22.93 -9.48
C MET A 32 11.05 21.79 -8.77
N LEU A 33 12.20 22.04 -8.14
CA LEU A 33 12.99 21.01 -7.45
C LEU A 33 12.19 20.22 -6.39
N PRO A 34 11.37 20.85 -5.52
CA PRO A 34 10.57 20.12 -4.54
C PRO A 34 9.57 19.16 -5.20
N MET A 35 9.02 19.53 -6.36
CA MET A 35 8.05 18.72 -7.10
C MET A 35 8.67 17.42 -7.60
N PHE A 36 9.93 17.44 -8.05
CA PHE A 36 10.66 16.23 -8.44
C PHE A 36 10.92 15.30 -7.24
N VAL A 37 11.33 15.86 -6.09
CA VAL A 37 11.54 15.08 -4.86
C VAL A 37 10.23 14.46 -4.37
N GLN A 38 9.13 15.22 -4.40
CA GLN A 38 7.82 14.69 -4.02
C GLN A 38 7.35 13.60 -4.97
N SER A 39 7.56 13.76 -6.29
CA SER A 39 7.16 12.78 -7.30
C SER A 39 7.88 11.44 -7.11
N THR A 40 9.19 11.46 -6.88
CA THR A 40 9.97 10.24 -6.64
C THR A 40 9.52 9.51 -5.38
N ARG A 41 9.28 10.23 -4.29
CA ARG A 41 8.73 9.66 -3.04
C ARG A 41 7.35 9.06 -3.26
N SER A 42 6.45 9.81 -3.91
CA SER A 42 5.09 9.35 -4.23
C SER A 42 5.13 8.08 -5.06
N ASN A 43 5.97 8.02 -6.10
CA ASN A 43 6.11 6.85 -6.96
C ASN A 43 6.61 5.61 -6.19
N SER A 44 7.61 5.78 -5.31
CA SER A 44 8.09 4.70 -4.44
C SER A 44 7.01 4.20 -3.47
N HIS A 45 6.23 5.11 -2.90
CA HIS A 45 5.10 4.78 -2.03
C HIS A 45 4.01 4.03 -2.80
N SER A 46 3.62 4.50 -3.98
CA SER A 46 2.63 3.84 -4.85
C SER A 46 3.08 2.44 -5.23
N LYS A 47 4.35 2.25 -5.60
CA LYS A 47 4.91 0.92 -5.88
C LYS A 47 4.77 -0.01 -4.67
N THR A 48 5.14 0.45 -3.48
CA THR A 48 5.03 -0.35 -2.25
C THR A 48 3.58 -0.76 -1.94
N ILE A 49 2.61 0.13 -2.21
CA ILE A 49 1.19 -0.16 -2.00
C ILE A 49 0.69 -1.16 -3.06
N MET A 50 1.08 -1.00 -4.32
CA MET A 50 0.78 -1.94 -5.39
C MET A 50 1.30 -3.35 -5.07
N ASP A 51 2.58 -3.47 -4.67
CA ASP A 51 3.19 -4.75 -4.34
C ASP A 51 2.45 -5.42 -3.17
N ALA A 52 2.13 -4.66 -2.11
CA ALA A 52 1.37 -5.19 -0.97
C ALA A 52 -0.07 -5.58 -1.34
N THR A 53 -0.70 -4.87 -2.27
CA THR A 53 -2.06 -5.17 -2.75
C THR A 53 -2.05 -6.43 -3.63
N TYR A 54 -1.04 -6.61 -4.47
CA TYR A 54 -0.85 -7.83 -5.25
C TYR A 54 -0.68 -9.05 -4.32
N VAL A 55 0.13 -8.92 -3.28
CA VAL A 55 0.27 -9.97 -2.25
C VAL A 55 -1.06 -10.22 -1.52
N ALA A 56 -1.82 -9.17 -1.18
CA ALA A 56 -3.13 -9.31 -0.56
C ALA A 56 -4.12 -10.06 -1.45
N ALA A 57 -4.17 -9.72 -2.75
CA ALA A 57 -5.05 -10.34 -3.73
C ALA A 57 -4.71 -11.82 -3.95
N ALA A 58 -3.44 -12.14 -4.18
CA ALA A 58 -3.00 -13.53 -4.38
C ALA A 58 -3.32 -14.43 -3.17
N ASN A 59 -3.10 -13.92 -1.95
CA ASN A 59 -3.44 -14.65 -0.73
C ASN A 59 -4.96 -14.73 -0.53
N MET A 60 -5.72 -13.69 -0.90
CA MET A 60 -7.19 -13.71 -0.84
C MET A 60 -7.77 -14.76 -1.80
N GLU A 61 -7.28 -14.86 -3.03
CA GLU A 61 -7.72 -15.87 -4.00
C GLU A 61 -7.45 -17.29 -3.50
N THR A 62 -6.24 -17.51 -2.96
CA THR A 62 -5.86 -18.81 -2.38
C THR A 62 -6.83 -19.21 -1.26
N VAL A 63 -7.13 -18.29 -0.35
CA VAL A 63 -8.01 -18.55 0.79
C VAL A 63 -9.46 -18.72 0.34
N TYR A 64 -9.92 -17.90 -0.61
CA TYR A 64 -11.25 -18.01 -1.19
C TYR A 64 -11.47 -19.40 -1.78
N HIS A 65 -10.51 -19.91 -2.55
CA HIS A 65 -10.57 -21.25 -3.12
C HIS A 65 -10.81 -22.31 -2.03
N PHE A 66 -9.96 -22.36 -1.00
CA PHE A 66 -10.12 -23.34 0.08
C PHE A 66 -11.43 -23.20 0.85
N VAL A 67 -11.88 -21.98 1.13
CA VAL A 67 -13.12 -21.74 1.88
C VAL A 67 -14.36 -22.09 1.04
N SER A 68 -14.28 -21.93 -0.29
CA SER A 68 -15.38 -22.25 -1.21
C SER A 68 -15.49 -23.75 -1.55
N THR A 69 -14.36 -24.47 -1.58
CA THR A 69 -14.31 -25.89 -1.97
C THR A 69 -14.49 -26.83 -0.79
N GLU A 70 -14.05 -26.43 0.41
CA GLU A 70 -14.08 -27.31 1.57
C GLU A 70 -15.42 -27.22 2.33
N PRO A 71 -15.96 -28.36 2.80
CA PRO A 71 -17.29 -28.40 3.42
C PRO A 71 -17.34 -27.72 4.80
N THR A 72 -16.22 -27.69 5.52
CA THR A 72 -16.14 -27.09 6.86
C THR A 72 -15.01 -26.06 6.95
N ILE A 73 -15.19 -25.06 7.81
CA ILE A 73 -14.16 -24.04 8.07
C ILE A 73 -12.91 -24.69 8.68
N ASP A 74 -13.07 -25.72 9.50
CA ASP A 74 -11.93 -26.45 10.09
C ASP A 74 -11.15 -27.26 9.04
N SER A 75 -11.82 -27.85 8.05
CA SER A 75 -11.15 -28.49 6.90
C SER A 75 -10.37 -27.46 6.07
N ALA A 76 -11.00 -26.32 5.75
CA ALA A 76 -10.35 -25.22 5.05
C ALA A 76 -9.14 -24.69 5.82
N ALA A 77 -9.28 -24.49 7.14
CA ALA A 77 -8.21 -24.09 8.05
C ALA A 77 -7.03 -25.07 8.04
N THR A 78 -7.31 -26.38 8.02
CA THR A 78 -6.27 -27.43 8.01
C THR A 78 -5.52 -27.46 6.67
N LYS A 79 -6.23 -27.30 5.55
CA LYS A 79 -5.62 -27.21 4.21
C LYS A 79 -4.79 -25.93 4.03
N LEU A 80 -5.26 -24.82 4.59
CA LEU A 80 -4.53 -23.56 4.64
C LEU A 80 -3.24 -23.70 5.44
N ALA A 81 -3.29 -24.35 6.61
CA ALA A 81 -2.11 -24.62 7.45
C ALA A 81 -1.18 -25.72 6.89
N GLY A 82 -1.47 -26.27 5.72
CA GLY A 82 -0.65 -27.30 5.08
C GLY A 82 0.75 -26.80 4.66
N PRO A 83 1.70 -27.72 4.47
CA PRO A 83 3.10 -27.40 4.15
C PRO A 83 3.28 -26.65 2.82
N SER A 84 2.29 -26.70 1.92
CA SER A 84 2.31 -26.02 0.62
C SER A 84 2.08 -24.51 0.70
N ASN A 85 1.31 -24.04 1.70
CA ASN A 85 0.83 -22.65 1.73
C ASN A 85 1.52 -21.78 2.80
N LEU A 86 2.32 -22.40 3.69
CA LEU A 86 3.10 -21.75 4.75
C LEU A 86 2.32 -20.84 5.70
N PHE A 87 1.00 -20.99 5.80
CA PHE A 87 0.21 -20.30 6.81
C PHE A 87 0.39 -20.96 8.16
N LEU A 88 0.80 -20.18 9.15
CA LEU A 88 0.93 -20.61 10.54
C LEU A 88 -0.33 -20.19 11.31
N PRO A 89 -1.07 -21.12 11.94
CA PRO A 89 -2.21 -20.74 12.76
C PRO A 89 -1.75 -19.88 13.93
N THR A 90 -2.49 -18.80 14.20
CA THR A 90 -2.18 -17.88 15.30
C THR A 90 -3.44 -17.61 16.12
N THR A 91 -3.27 -17.49 17.43
CA THR A 91 -4.33 -17.01 18.34
C THR A 91 -4.10 -15.55 18.72
N LYS A 92 -2.97 -14.96 18.32
CA LYS A 92 -2.62 -13.57 18.61
C LYS A 92 -3.41 -12.63 17.70
N ASP A 93 -4.07 -11.63 18.29
CA ASP A 93 -4.94 -10.68 17.58
C ASP A 93 -6.14 -11.33 16.87
N CYS A 94 -6.56 -12.52 17.33
CA CYS A 94 -7.70 -13.26 16.82
C CYS A 94 -8.81 -13.36 17.88
N ALA A 95 -10.07 -13.19 17.48
CA ALA A 95 -11.19 -13.46 18.38
C ALA A 95 -11.32 -14.99 18.60
N ALA A 96 -11.79 -15.42 19.78
CA ALA A 96 -11.86 -16.84 20.14
C ALA A 96 -12.74 -17.69 19.19
N ALA A 97 -13.68 -17.05 18.48
CA ALA A 97 -14.56 -17.71 17.51
C ALA A 97 -14.02 -17.70 16.06
N ASP A 98 -12.94 -16.97 15.81
CA ASP A 98 -12.36 -16.80 14.47
C ASP A 98 -11.15 -17.74 14.28
N LYS A 99 -10.85 -18.08 13.03
CA LYS A 99 -9.62 -18.80 12.69
C LYS A 99 -8.64 -17.82 12.04
N CYS A 100 -7.47 -17.62 12.64
CA CYS A 100 -6.48 -16.69 12.13
C CYS A 100 -5.18 -17.39 11.76
N PHE A 101 -4.51 -16.84 10.76
CA PHE A 101 -3.27 -17.37 10.23
C PHE A 101 -2.30 -16.26 9.88
N GLU A 102 -1.02 -16.59 9.95
CA GLU A 102 0.08 -15.68 9.68
C GLU A 102 1.04 -16.31 8.68
N LYS A 103 1.47 -15.53 7.70
CA LYS A 103 2.43 -15.96 6.68
C LYS A 103 3.39 -14.81 6.40
N SER A 104 4.66 -15.14 6.15
CA SER A 104 5.61 -14.19 5.58
C SER A 104 5.76 -14.51 4.10
N ASP A 105 5.45 -13.55 3.23
CA ASP A 105 5.44 -13.76 1.79
C ASP A 105 5.91 -12.50 1.06
N GLY A 106 6.83 -12.65 0.10
CA GLY A 106 7.36 -11.53 -0.69
C GLY A 106 7.97 -10.37 0.12
N GLY A 107 8.54 -10.64 1.30
CA GLY A 107 9.05 -9.60 2.20
C GLY A 107 7.97 -8.82 2.97
N HIS A 108 6.71 -9.23 2.84
CA HIS A 108 5.57 -8.71 3.58
C HIS A 108 5.07 -9.70 4.63
N TYR A 109 4.39 -9.18 5.63
CA TYR A 109 3.74 -9.99 6.65
C TYR A 109 2.23 -10.02 6.41
N VAL A 110 1.69 -11.20 6.18
CA VAL A 110 0.28 -11.42 5.86
C VAL A 110 -0.42 -12.00 7.08
N PHE A 111 -1.52 -11.36 7.48
CA PHE A 111 -2.42 -11.82 8.52
C PHE A 111 -3.78 -12.11 7.90
N LEU A 112 -4.25 -13.34 8.05
CA LEU A 112 -5.52 -13.82 7.57
C LEU A 112 -6.46 -14.05 8.76
N GLN A 113 -7.73 -13.69 8.60
CA GLN A 113 -8.79 -13.95 9.56
C GLN A 113 -10.02 -14.48 8.82
N LEU A 114 -10.49 -15.65 9.27
CA LEU A 114 -11.74 -16.28 8.88
C LEU A 114 -12.75 -16.07 10.00
N LYS A 115 -13.76 -15.25 9.75
CA LYS A 115 -14.81 -14.96 10.72
C LYS A 115 -16.13 -15.57 10.24
N PRO A 116 -16.65 -16.63 10.88
CA PRO A 116 -17.99 -17.13 10.56
C PRO A 116 -19.04 -16.06 10.89
N SER A 117 -20.05 -15.92 10.02
CA SER A 117 -21.13 -14.97 10.25
C SER A 117 -22.10 -15.52 11.30
N ALA A 118 -22.41 -14.71 12.32
CA ALA A 118 -23.43 -15.05 13.32
C ALA A 118 -24.84 -15.12 12.74
N ALA A 119 -25.10 -14.43 11.61
CA ALA A 119 -26.41 -14.38 10.97
C ALA A 119 -26.66 -15.56 10.03
N ASN A 120 -25.60 -16.12 9.42
CA ASN A 120 -25.71 -17.28 8.54
C ASN A 120 -24.46 -18.16 8.71
N PRO A 121 -24.61 -19.39 9.24
CA PRO A 121 -23.46 -20.28 9.46
C PRO A 121 -22.75 -20.66 8.17
N ASP A 122 -23.40 -20.56 7.02
CA ASP A 122 -22.82 -20.89 5.72
C ASP A 122 -22.04 -19.72 5.09
N THR A 123 -22.09 -18.52 5.69
CA THR A 123 -21.33 -17.35 5.26
C THR A 123 -20.08 -17.14 6.11
N VAL A 124 -18.93 -16.99 5.46
CA VAL A 124 -17.65 -16.68 6.11
C VAL A 124 -17.12 -15.34 5.61
N GLN A 125 -16.78 -14.45 6.54
CA GLN A 125 -16.05 -13.22 6.23
C GLN A 125 -14.56 -13.52 6.19
N LEU A 126 -13.94 -13.27 5.04
CA LEU A 126 -12.51 -13.37 4.82
C LEU A 126 -11.88 -12.00 4.95
N LYS A 127 -10.81 -11.91 5.74
CA LYS A 127 -10.05 -10.67 5.92
C LYS A 127 -8.57 -10.95 5.81
N VAL A 128 -7.94 -10.38 4.78
CA VAL A 128 -6.50 -10.46 4.54
C VAL A 128 -5.91 -9.07 4.80
N LYS A 129 -4.94 -9.00 5.71
CA LYS A 129 -4.19 -7.78 6.04
C LYS A 129 -2.73 -8.00 5.71
N VAL A 130 -2.14 -7.07 4.97
CA VAL A 130 -0.71 -7.11 4.62
C VAL A 130 0.00 -5.97 5.32
N TYR A 131 1.07 -6.30 6.02
CA TYR A 131 1.91 -5.39 6.79
C TYR A 131 3.31 -5.36 6.21
N LYS A 132 4.04 -4.27 6.52
CA LYS A 132 5.46 -4.16 6.18
C LYS A 132 6.29 -5.26 6.85
N ASP A 133 5.97 -5.59 8.09
CA ASP A 133 6.79 -6.44 8.95
C ASP A 133 5.95 -7.08 10.07
N LYS A 134 6.58 -8.00 10.82
CA LYS A 134 5.95 -8.77 11.91
C LYS A 134 5.46 -7.90 13.07
N SER A 135 5.93 -6.65 13.20
CA SER A 135 5.46 -5.74 14.25
C SER A 135 3.98 -5.34 14.06
N LYS A 136 3.41 -5.56 12.87
CA LYS A 136 2.07 -5.11 12.47
C LYS A 136 1.84 -3.60 12.63
N ALA A 137 2.90 -2.80 12.83
CA ALA A 137 2.80 -1.36 13.07
C ALA A 137 2.32 -0.59 11.84
N MET A 138 2.68 -1.07 10.64
CA MET A 138 2.32 -0.41 9.37
C MET A 138 1.55 -1.35 8.46
N LYS A 139 0.24 -1.14 8.38
CA LYS A 139 -0.64 -1.80 7.40
C LYS A 139 -0.45 -1.17 6.02
N LYS A 140 -0.19 -2.01 5.02
CA LYS A 140 0.06 -1.61 3.62
C LYS A 140 -1.13 -1.87 2.72
N ALA A 141 -1.82 -2.98 2.93
CA ALA A 141 -3.03 -3.34 2.19
C ALA A 141 -4.00 -4.14 3.07
N GLN A 142 -5.28 -4.11 2.74
CA GLN A 142 -6.31 -4.92 3.36
C GLN A 142 -7.39 -5.23 2.34
N MET A 143 -7.81 -6.48 2.28
CA MET A 143 -8.93 -6.94 1.47
C MET A 143 -9.91 -7.71 2.34
N GLU A 144 -11.20 -7.51 2.08
CA GLU A 144 -12.29 -8.18 2.78
C GLU A 144 -13.33 -8.66 1.78
N THR A 145 -13.84 -9.86 1.99
CA THR A 145 -14.95 -10.40 1.19
C THR A 145 -15.81 -11.32 2.04
N PHE A 146 -17.06 -11.53 1.61
CA PHE A 146 -17.95 -12.53 2.18
C PHE A 146 -18.07 -13.68 1.19
N VAL A 147 -17.90 -14.90 1.70
CA VAL A 147 -18.00 -16.12 0.90
C VAL A 147 -19.15 -16.96 1.42
N LEU A 148 -20.06 -17.29 0.53
CA LEU A 148 -21.09 -18.31 0.77
C LEU A 148 -20.46 -19.67 0.48
N ARG A 149 -20.52 -20.57 1.46
CA ARG A 149 -20.06 -21.95 1.31
C ARG A 149 -21.15 -22.75 0.60
N ASN A 150 -20.83 -23.38 -0.52
CA ASN A 150 -21.71 -24.38 -1.12
C ASN A 150 -21.60 -25.66 -0.29
N LYS A 151 -22.73 -26.17 0.18
CA LYS A 151 -22.84 -27.48 0.83
C LYS A 151 -22.87 -28.58 -0.21
#